data_AF-A0ABD6CEW2-F1
#
_entry.id   AF-A0ABD6CEW2-F1
#
_cell.length_a   1.000
_cell.length_b   1.000
_cell.length_c   1.000
_cell.angle_alpha   90.00
_cell.angle_beta   90.00
_cell.angle_gamma   90.00
#
_symmetry.space_group_name_H-M   'P 1'
#
loop_
_entity.id
_entity.type
_entity.pdbx_description
1 polymer ?
#
loop_
_entity_poly.entity_id
_entity_poly.type
_entity_poly.pdbx_seq_one_letter_code
_entity_poly.pdbx_strand_id
1 'polypeptide(L)'
;MGDFDLDLQAVEDQMEDDDREGSHIILGVLDGSTPDGEWLAEIENGAVLVLNIDGDVNELAAGFARDVKASGGELMHFRDFLIVTPPGVIIDTERL
;
A
#
# COMPACT_ATOMS: atom_id res chain seq x y z
N MET A 1 -0.29 -21.24 -29.98
CA MET A 1 -0.43 -19.89 -29.40
C MET A 1 -1.74 -19.94 -28.62
N GLY A 2 -1.66 -19.94 -27.29
CA GLY A 2 -2.82 -19.95 -26.41
C GLY A 2 -3.25 -18.51 -26.17
N ASP A 3 -4.45 -18.19 -26.62
CA ASP A 3 -5.10 -16.90 -26.43
C ASP A 3 -5.69 -16.90 -25.01
N PHE A 4 -4.94 -16.33 -24.06
CA PHE A 4 -5.46 -16.05 -22.72
C PHE A 4 -6.25 -14.74 -22.82
N ASP A 5 -7.53 -14.86 -23.15
CA ASP A 5 -8.50 -13.79 -22.98
C ASP A 5 -8.71 -13.59 -21.47
N LEU A 6 -7.92 -12.69 -20.90
CA LEU A 6 -8.03 -12.28 -19.51
C LEU A 6 -9.30 -11.43 -19.40
N ASP A 7 -10.39 -12.04 -18.94
CA ASP A 7 -11.65 -11.34 -18.68
C ASP A 7 -11.46 -10.34 -17.52
N LEU A 8 -11.06 -9.11 -17.87
CA LEU A 8 -10.88 -8.00 -16.92
C LEU A 8 -12.21 -7.52 -16.32
N GLN A 9 -13.34 -7.88 -16.94
CA GLN A 9 -14.68 -7.50 -16.47
C GLN A 9 -15.04 -8.14 -15.12
N ALA A 10 -14.53 -9.34 -14.83
CA ALA A 10 -14.75 -9.99 -13.53
C ALA A 10 -13.93 -9.39 -12.37
N VAL A 11 -12.93 -8.56 -12.66
CA VAL A 11 -12.11 -7.88 -11.64
C VAL A 11 -12.77 -6.57 -11.19
N GLU A 12 -13.51 -5.89 -12.05
CA GLU A 12 -14.18 -4.62 -11.74
C GLU A 12 -15.39 -4.80 -10.80
N ASP A 13 -16.13 -5.91 -10.91
CA ASP A 13 -17.34 -6.18 -10.09
C ASP A 13 -17.03 -6.50 -8.60
N GLN A 14 -15.78 -6.79 -8.26
CA GLN A 14 -15.36 -7.04 -6.86
C GLN A 14 -15.07 -5.75 -6.07
N MET A 15 -15.15 -4.59 -6.72
CA MET A 15 -14.84 -3.28 -6.15
C MET A 15 -16.08 -2.51 -5.67
N GLU A 16 -17.30 -2.91 -6.04
CA GLU A 16 -18.52 -2.12 -5.76
C GLU A 16 -19.31 -2.56 -4.53
N ASP A 17 -19.03 -3.72 -3.96
CA ASP A 17 -19.71 -4.19 -2.75
C ASP A 17 -18.64 -4.67 -1.77
N ASP A 18 -18.50 -3.94 -0.67
CA ASP A 18 -18.59 -4.53 0.67
C ASP A 18 -18.17 -3.47 1.71
N ASP A 19 -19.04 -3.34 2.70
CA ASP A 19 -18.86 -2.82 4.04
C ASP A 19 -17.68 -3.54 4.75
N ARG A 20 -16.48 -3.53 4.15
CA ARG A 20 -15.33 -4.33 4.59
C ARG A 20 -14.71 -3.67 5.80
N GLU A 21 -15.17 -4.10 6.96
CA GLU A 21 -14.55 -3.95 8.27
C GLU A 21 -13.17 -4.67 8.37
N GLY A 22 -12.47 -4.83 7.26
CA GLY A 22 -11.23 -5.59 7.10
C GLY A 22 -10.23 -4.84 6.22
N SER A 23 -9.03 -4.64 6.76
CA SER A 23 -7.91 -3.91 6.16
C SER A 23 -7.75 -4.18 4.66
N HIS A 24 -8.07 -3.19 3.82
CA HIS A 24 -7.80 -3.23 2.39
C HIS A 24 -6.28 -3.20 2.17
N ILE A 25 -5.72 -4.08 1.32
CA ILE A 25 -4.27 -4.10 1.06
C ILE A 25 -4.04 -3.66 -0.38
N ILE A 26 -3.24 -2.59 -0.56
CA ILE A 26 -2.91 -2.02 -1.86
C ILE A 26 -1.47 -2.39 -2.21
N LEU A 27 -1.30 -2.97 -3.39
CA LEU A 27 0.01 -3.30 -3.95
C LEU A 27 0.40 -2.22 -4.96
N GLY A 28 1.57 -1.64 -4.79
CA GLY A 28 2.06 -0.56 -5.64
C GLY A 28 3.55 -0.65 -5.90
N VAL A 29 4.05 0.26 -6.73
CA VAL A 29 5.50 0.48 -6.93
C VAL A 29 5.81 1.90 -6.48
N LEU A 30 6.78 2.03 -5.59
CA LEU A 30 7.34 3.30 -5.17
C LEU A 30 8.49 3.64 -6.13
N ASP A 31 8.14 4.28 -7.25
CA ASP A 31 9.10 4.86 -8.22
C ASP A 31 9.03 6.41 -8.25
N GLY A 32 8.09 7.01 -7.50
CA GLY A 32 7.83 8.45 -7.49
C GLY A 32 6.85 8.93 -8.55
N SER A 33 6.33 8.05 -9.42
CA SER A 33 5.26 8.41 -10.35
C SER A 33 3.91 8.64 -9.66
N THR A 34 3.69 8.02 -8.50
CA THR A 34 2.48 8.22 -7.68
C THR A 34 2.75 9.25 -6.59
N PRO A 35 1.98 10.34 -6.51
CA PRO A 35 2.21 11.40 -5.53
C PRO A 35 1.95 10.92 -4.11
N ASP A 36 2.70 11.49 -3.15
CA ASP A 36 2.65 11.13 -1.73
C ASP A 36 1.25 11.23 -1.11
N GLY A 37 0.46 12.20 -1.58
CA GLY A 37 -0.88 12.47 -1.07
C GLY A 37 -1.90 11.38 -1.39
N GLU A 38 -1.72 10.66 -2.51
CA GLU A 38 -2.60 9.53 -2.84
C GLU A 38 -2.33 8.38 -1.87
N TRP A 39 -1.06 8.05 -1.63
CA TRP A 39 -0.70 7.03 -0.63
C TRP A 39 -1.23 7.36 0.75
N LEU A 40 -1.14 8.62 1.17
CA LEU A 40 -1.64 9.05 2.47
C LEU A 40 -3.16 8.89 2.57
N ALA A 41 -3.91 9.29 1.53
CA ALA A 41 -5.36 9.16 1.50
C ALA A 41 -5.81 7.71 1.64
N GLU A 42 -5.12 6.77 0.98
CA GLU A 42 -5.43 5.35 1.11
C GLU A 42 -5.19 4.83 2.55
N ILE A 43 -4.09 5.26 3.18
CA ILE A 43 -3.78 4.89 4.57
C ILE A 43 -4.80 5.50 5.54
N GLU A 44 -5.23 6.74 5.31
CA GLU A 44 -6.27 7.39 6.12
C GLU A 44 -7.63 6.67 6.00
N ASN A 45 -7.90 6.03 4.86
CA ASN A 45 -9.07 5.16 4.66
C ASN A 45 -8.91 3.77 5.32
N GLY A 46 -7.78 3.49 5.96
CA GLY A 46 -7.52 2.21 6.62
C GLY A 46 -6.91 1.15 5.71
N ALA A 47 -6.38 1.54 4.54
CA ALA A 47 -5.65 0.62 3.68
C ALA A 47 -4.20 0.42 4.14
N VAL A 48 -3.71 -0.80 4.00
CA VAL A 48 -2.30 -1.18 4.17
C VAL A 48 -1.63 -1.12 2.81
N LEU A 49 -0.58 -0.34 2.67
CA LEU A 49 0.21 -0.27 1.44
C LEU A 49 1.37 -1.25 1.48
N VAL A 50 1.59 -1.95 0.37
CA VAL A 50 2.77 -2.76 0.13
C VAL A 50 3.37 -2.29 -1.19
N LEU A 51 4.40 -1.46 -1.08
CA LEU A 51 5.01 -0.77 -2.21
C LEU A 51 6.35 -1.42 -2.55
N ASN A 52 6.51 -1.93 -3.77
CA ASN A 52 7.82 -2.35 -4.26
C ASN A 52 8.70 -1.13 -4.52
N ILE A 53 9.90 -1.08 -3.97
CA ILE A 53 10.78 0.08 -4.06
C ILE A 53 11.59 -0.02 -5.36
N ASP A 54 11.42 0.96 -6.25
CA ASP A 54 12.25 1.15 -7.43
C ASP A 54 13.05 2.45 -7.27
N GLY A 55 14.19 2.37 -6.58
CA GLY A 55 15.06 3.53 -6.29
C GLY A 55 15.43 3.66 -4.82
N ASP A 56 15.60 4.90 -4.35
CA ASP A 56 15.96 5.19 -2.96
C ASP A 56 14.71 5.42 -2.09
N VAL A 57 14.44 4.48 -1.19
CA VAL A 57 13.29 4.54 -0.28
C VAL A 57 13.30 5.77 0.63
N ASN A 58 14.46 6.30 1.02
CA ASN A 58 14.49 7.47 1.89
C ASN A 58 14.03 8.71 1.12
N GLU A 59 14.42 8.84 -0.14
CA GLU A 59 13.97 9.96 -0.98
C GLU A 59 12.49 9.82 -1.31
N LEU A 60 12.06 8.63 -1.75
CA LEU A 60 10.71 8.40 -2.22
C LEU A 60 9.66 8.33 -1.10
N ALA A 61 10.04 7.81 0.08
CA ALA A 61 9.12 7.71 1.20
C ALA A 61 9.17 8.92 2.14
N ALA A 62 10.19 9.78 2.07
CA ALA A 62 10.29 10.95 2.97
C ALA A 62 9.06 11.87 2.90
N GLY A 63 8.41 11.96 1.73
CA GLY A 63 7.23 12.77 1.50
C GLY A 63 6.08 12.39 2.42
N PHE A 64 5.63 11.13 2.38
CA PHE A 64 4.47 10.67 3.17
C PHE A 64 4.85 10.02 4.50
N ALA A 65 6.09 9.53 4.70
CA ALA A 65 6.46 8.80 5.92
C ALA A 65 6.28 9.63 7.19
N ARG A 66 6.51 10.95 7.10
CA ARG A 66 6.28 11.87 8.21
C ARG A 66 4.81 11.98 8.57
N ASP A 67 3.95 12.14 7.57
CA ASP A 67 2.50 12.30 7.74
C ASP A 67 1.84 11.02 8.22
N VAL A 68 2.29 9.86 7.74
CA VAL A 68 1.85 8.55 8.24
C VAL A 68 2.21 8.37 9.71
N LYS A 69 3.44 8.69 10.11
CA LYS A 69 3.84 8.67 11.53
C LYS A 69 3.04 9.66 12.37
N ALA A 70 2.73 10.84 11.84
CA ALA A 70 1.92 11.85 12.53
C ALA A 70 0.46 11.38 12.74
N SER A 71 -0.06 10.59 11.81
CA SER A 71 -1.40 9.98 11.86
C SER A 71 -1.47 8.72 12.73
N GLY A 72 -0.33 8.27 13.29
CA GLY A 72 -0.26 7.08 14.14
C GLY A 72 -0.14 5.76 13.38
N GLY A 73 0.16 5.81 12.07
CA GLY A 73 0.49 4.64 11.27
C GLY A 73 1.93 4.15 11.47
N GLU A 74 2.23 2.98 10.91
CA GLU A 74 3.56 2.38 10.94
C GLU A 74 4.13 2.21 9.53
N LEU A 75 5.44 2.37 9.40
CA LEU A 75 6.15 2.12 8.15
C LEU A 75 7.30 1.17 8.44
N MET A 76 7.45 0.18 7.58
CA MET A 76 8.49 -0.81 7.66
C MET A 76 9.09 -1.09 6.30
N HIS A 77 10.39 -0.89 6.19
CA HIS A 77 11.14 -1.34 5.03
C HIS A 77 11.48 -2.83 5.20
N PHE A 78 10.95 -3.66 4.30
CA PHE A 78 11.21 -5.09 4.24
C PHE A 78 11.76 -5.50 2.87
N ARG A 79 13.08 -5.73 2.80
CA ARG A 79 13.81 -6.13 1.59
C ARG A 79 13.69 -5.10 0.47
N ASP A 80 12.93 -5.39 -0.59
CA ASP A 80 12.65 -4.50 -1.72
C ASP A 80 11.22 -3.93 -1.64
N PHE A 81 10.58 -4.03 -0.46
CA PHE A 81 9.22 -3.57 -0.24
C PHE A 81 9.14 -2.62 0.94
N LEU A 82 8.34 -1.56 0.80
CA LEU A 82 7.91 -0.71 1.88
C LEU A 82 6.48 -1.09 2.27
N ILE A 83 6.32 -1.52 3.51
CA ILE A 83 5.02 -1.81 4.11
C ILE A 83 4.59 -0.60 4.90
N VAL A 84 3.37 -0.12 4.68
CA VAL A 84 2.80 1.02 5.38
C VAL A 84 1.44 0.65 5.92
N THR A 85 1.22 0.85 7.22
CA THR A 85 -0.02 0.47 7.87
C THR A 85 -0.73 1.68 8.48
N PRO A 86 -2.07 1.66 8.49
CA PRO A 86 -2.87 2.68 9.15
C PRO A 86 -2.81 2.54 10.68
N PRO A 87 -3.25 3.57 11.43
CA PRO A 87 -3.34 3.46 12.89
C PRO A 87 -4.20 2.27 13.31
N GLY A 88 -3.69 1.46 14.24
CA GLY A 88 -4.38 0.26 14.74
C GLY A 88 -3.93 -1.06 14.12
N VAL A 89 -3.07 -1.03 13.09
CA VAL A 89 -2.46 -2.22 12.49
C VAL A 89 -0.98 -2.27 12.83
N ILE A 90 -0.55 -3.34 13.54
CA ILE A 90 0.82 -3.55 14.02
C ILE A 90 1.55 -4.51 13.08
N ILE A 91 2.80 -4.19 12.72
CA ILE A 91 3.63 -5.08 11.92
C ILE A 91 4.47 -5.97 12.85
N ASP A 92 4.18 -7.27 12.86
CA ASP A 92 4.97 -8.25 13.61
C ASP A 92 6.19 -8.74 12.81
N THR A 93 7.39 -8.56 13.37
CA THR A 93 8.65 -9.00 12.75
C THR A 93 9.37 -10.07 13.55
N GLU A 94 8.75 -10.64 14.59
CA GLU A 94 9.43 -11.60 15.48
C GLU A 94 9.77 -12.92 14.77
N ARG A 95 9.21 -13.16 13.58
CA ARG A 95 9.35 -14.41 12.83
C ARG A 95 10.17 -14.31 11.53
N LEU A 96 10.78 -13.16 11.28
CA LEU A 96 11.70 -12.90 10.16
C LEU A 96 13.15 -13.22 10.53
#